data_AF-A0A9D3LW29-F1
#
_entry.id   AF-A0A9D3LW29-F1
#
_cell.length_a   1.000
_cell.length_b   1.000
_cell.length_c   1.000
_cell.angle_alpha   90.00
_cell.angle_beta   90.00
_cell.angle_gamma   90.00
#
_symmetry.space_group_name_H-M   'P 1'
#
loop_
_entity.id
_entity.type
_entity.pdbx_description
1 polymer ?
#
loop_
_entity_poly.entity_id
_entity_poly.type
_entity_poly.pdbx_seq_one_letter_code
_entity_poly.pdbx_strand_id
1 'polypeptide(L)'
;MNVAYNGKTCILFRAKKLAIRYKNHTFVDLTEKAFGPNAPVDTKGSVCSKDKATLSLRFGDVEDLRGLTIRLQMSNTFYESAGQNWFTLDSVHIHYNWTHEATFNATEVYAPSTYSYHCQHVSSLQKYDTLLVPSSHSDSSANWHITFTDFQIQAFNVQSNKFASASDCATFFTPAILMGLITSLILLLVLAYALHMVVHLKHIDRYEEHKTTVYFPRSPEPECTDKNSL
;
A
#
# COMPACT_ATOMS: atom_id res chain seq x y z
N MET A 1 -13.34 19.28 -1.01
CA MET A 1 -14.35 19.75 -1.97
C MET A 1 -15.41 18.69 -2.18
N ASN A 2 -16.62 19.10 -2.55
CA ASN A 2 -17.77 18.25 -2.83
C ASN A 2 -18.33 18.57 -4.21
N VAL A 3 -18.63 17.53 -4.98
CA VAL A 3 -19.30 17.65 -6.28
C VAL A 3 -20.69 17.07 -6.14
N ALA A 4 -21.69 17.89 -6.45
CA ALA A 4 -23.07 17.48 -6.53
C ALA A 4 -23.52 17.29 -7.98
N TYR A 5 -24.23 16.20 -8.23
CA TYR A 5 -24.90 15.93 -9.49
C TYR A 5 -26.38 15.69 -9.21
N ASN A 6 -27.26 16.39 -9.93
CA ASN A 6 -28.72 16.36 -9.70
C ASN A 6 -29.13 16.62 -8.24
N GLY A 7 -28.46 17.56 -7.57
CA GLY A 7 -28.78 17.95 -6.18
C GLY A 7 -28.30 16.99 -5.09
N LYS A 8 -27.61 15.90 -5.44
CA LYS A 8 -26.98 14.98 -4.48
C LYS A 8 -25.46 15.00 -4.64
N THR A 9 -24.73 15.04 -3.53
CA THR A 9 -23.27 14.89 -3.56
C THR A 9 -22.91 13.49 -4.03
N CYS A 10 -22.08 13.40 -5.05
CA CYS A 10 -21.67 12.13 -5.64
C CYS A 10 -20.17 11.88 -5.54
N ILE A 11 -19.34 12.93 -5.46
CA ILE A 11 -17.89 12.82 -5.27
C ILE A 11 -17.48 13.74 -4.12
N LEU A 12 -16.68 13.20 -3.21
CA LEU A 12 -15.92 13.94 -2.23
C LEU A 12 -14.44 13.78 -2.57
N PHE A 13 -13.72 14.88 -2.56
CA PHE A 13 -12.29 14.89 -2.86
C PHE A 13 -11.55 15.86 -1.96
N ARG A 14 -10.39 15.44 -1.45
CA ARG A 14 -9.50 16.24 -0.62
C ARG A 14 -8.05 15.86 -0.93
N ALA A 15 -7.19 16.86 -0.98
CA ALA A 15 -5.75 16.67 -0.88
C ALA A 15 -5.15 17.81 -0.07
N LYS A 16 -4.02 17.58 0.60
CA LYS A 16 -3.24 18.64 1.26
C LYS A 16 -2.37 19.40 0.27
N LYS A 17 -1.89 18.72 -0.78
CA LYS A 17 -1.06 19.33 -1.82
C LYS A 17 -1.41 18.76 -3.19
N LEU A 18 -1.41 19.61 -4.20
CA LEU A 18 -1.46 19.23 -5.62
C LEU A 18 -0.38 19.99 -6.37
N ALA A 19 0.63 19.26 -6.86
CA ALA A 19 1.70 19.82 -7.66
C ALA A 19 1.82 19.11 -9.01
N ILE A 20 2.11 19.88 -10.05
CA ILE A 20 2.37 19.38 -11.40
C ILE A 20 3.73 19.87 -11.88
N ARG A 21 4.33 19.15 -12.82
CA ARG A 21 5.56 19.53 -13.51
C ARG A 21 5.46 19.12 -14.97
N TYR A 22 5.72 20.06 -15.87
CA TYR A 22 5.80 19.78 -17.31
C TYR A 22 7.25 19.87 -17.77
N LYS A 23 7.76 18.79 -18.36
CA LYS A 23 9.15 18.62 -18.80
C LYS A 23 10.13 19.03 -17.68
N ASN A 24 11.12 19.84 -18.01
CA ASN A 24 12.13 20.37 -17.08
C ASN A 24 11.73 21.74 -16.49
N HIS A 25 10.45 22.11 -16.54
CA HIS A 25 9.99 23.33 -15.87
C HIS A 25 9.93 23.12 -14.35
N THR A 26 9.79 24.21 -13.62
CA THR A 26 9.58 24.20 -12.17
C THR A 26 8.27 23.50 -11.81
N PHE A 27 8.20 22.99 -10.58
CA PHE A 27 6.93 22.49 -10.05
C PHE A 27 5.96 23.65 -9.87
N VAL A 28 4.76 23.50 -10.45
CA VAL A 28 3.65 24.42 -10.27
C VAL A 28 2.77 23.89 -9.14
N ASP A 29 2.61 24.69 -8.09
CA ASP A 29 1.75 24.35 -6.96
C ASP A 29 0.32 24.85 -7.23
N LEU A 30 -0.61 23.93 -7.37
CA LEU A 30 -2.02 24.21 -7.63
C LEU A 30 -2.86 24.20 -6.35
N THR A 31 -2.25 23.96 -5.18
CA THR A 31 -2.95 23.71 -3.92
C THR A 31 -3.87 24.86 -3.53
N GLU A 32 -3.37 26.09 -3.52
CA GLU A 32 -4.17 27.28 -3.17
C GLU A 32 -5.30 27.52 -4.17
N LYS A 33 -5.08 27.24 -5.46
CA LYS A 33 -6.13 27.33 -6.49
C LYS A 33 -7.17 26.21 -6.37
N ALA A 34 -6.77 25.03 -5.91
CA ALA A 34 -7.64 23.86 -5.79
C ALA A 34 -8.47 23.88 -4.50
N PHE A 35 -7.84 24.23 -3.38
CA PHE A 35 -8.37 24.01 -2.03
C PHE A 35 -8.37 25.28 -1.18
N GLY A 36 -7.89 26.41 -1.70
CA GLY A 36 -7.84 27.67 -0.96
C GLY A 36 -9.23 28.25 -0.67
N PRO A 37 -9.35 29.07 0.38
CA PRO A 37 -10.63 29.60 0.85
C PRO A 37 -11.25 30.65 -0.09
N ASN A 38 -10.42 31.35 -0.87
CA ASN A 38 -10.83 32.56 -1.59
C ASN A 38 -11.38 32.30 -3.01
N ALA A 39 -11.07 31.14 -3.61
CA ALA A 39 -11.63 30.71 -4.90
C ALA A 39 -11.37 29.20 -5.09
N PRO A 40 -12.28 28.31 -4.68
CA PRO A 40 -12.14 26.88 -4.97
C PRO A 40 -12.15 26.66 -6.49
N VAL A 41 -11.37 25.69 -6.96
CA VAL A 41 -11.28 25.34 -8.38
C VAL A 41 -12.66 25.07 -8.98
N ASP A 42 -12.86 25.49 -10.23
CA ASP A 42 -14.12 25.25 -10.94
C ASP A 42 -14.28 23.75 -11.22
N THR A 43 -15.28 23.15 -10.57
CA THR A 43 -15.63 21.73 -10.74
C THR A 43 -16.74 21.49 -11.76
N LYS A 44 -17.19 22.53 -12.49
CA LYS A 44 -18.18 22.37 -13.55
C LYS A 44 -17.68 21.33 -14.57
N GLY A 45 -18.57 20.53 -15.12
CA GLY A 45 -18.20 19.42 -16.01
C GLY A 45 -17.75 18.15 -15.31
N SER A 46 -17.75 18.12 -13.98
CA SER A 46 -17.80 16.87 -13.25
C SER A 46 -19.16 16.20 -13.46
N VAL A 47 -19.17 14.88 -13.67
CA VAL A 47 -20.37 14.11 -14.00
C VAL A 47 -20.40 12.86 -13.15
N CYS A 48 -21.58 12.47 -12.68
CA CYS A 48 -21.76 11.23 -11.93
C CYS A 48 -22.94 10.44 -12.51
N SER A 49 -22.68 9.18 -12.84
CA SER A 49 -23.69 8.18 -13.15
C SER A 49 -23.60 7.04 -12.14
N LYS A 50 -24.38 5.98 -12.36
CA LYS A 50 -24.38 4.80 -11.49
C LYS A 50 -23.03 4.06 -11.52
N ASP A 51 -22.42 3.99 -12.69
CA ASP A 51 -21.26 3.13 -12.96
C ASP A 51 -19.99 3.92 -13.31
N LYS A 52 -20.12 5.21 -13.64
CA LYS A 52 -18.99 6.09 -13.97
C LYS A 52 -19.10 7.44 -13.28
N ALA A 53 -17.99 7.97 -12.83
CA ALA A 53 -17.89 9.30 -12.24
C ALA A 53 -16.63 10.00 -12.75
N THR A 54 -16.76 11.27 -13.11
CA THR A 54 -15.64 12.09 -13.55
C THR A 54 -15.59 13.33 -12.69
N LEU A 55 -14.49 13.54 -11.99
CA LEU A 55 -14.18 14.80 -11.32
C LEU A 55 -13.33 15.65 -12.26
N SER A 56 -13.80 16.84 -12.62
CA SER A 56 -13.06 17.78 -13.47
C SER A 56 -12.65 18.99 -12.64
N LEU A 57 -11.36 19.27 -12.54
CA LEU A 57 -10.78 20.42 -11.84
C LEU A 57 -10.24 21.41 -12.89
N ARG A 58 -10.94 22.51 -13.15
CA ARG A 58 -10.54 23.50 -14.16
C ARG A 58 -9.78 24.64 -13.51
N PHE A 59 -8.50 24.77 -13.83
CA PHE A 59 -7.62 25.80 -13.31
C PHE A 59 -7.52 27.03 -14.23
N GLY A 60 -7.95 26.91 -15.49
CA GLY A 60 -7.80 27.96 -16.49
C GLY A 60 -6.33 28.16 -16.84
N ASP A 61 -5.91 29.40 -17.02
CA ASP A 61 -4.51 29.70 -17.33
C ASP A 61 -3.66 29.73 -16.03
N VAL A 62 -2.58 28.96 -16.02
CA VAL A 62 -1.65 28.83 -14.89
C VAL A 62 -0.22 28.89 -15.41
N GLU A 63 0.50 29.96 -15.05
CA GLU A 63 1.84 30.23 -15.58
C GLU A 63 1.85 30.16 -17.12
N ASP A 64 2.69 29.31 -17.71
CA ASP A 64 2.80 29.12 -19.16
C ASP A 64 1.74 28.15 -19.73
N LEU A 65 0.96 27.50 -18.88
CA LEU A 65 -0.03 26.51 -19.28
C LEU A 65 -1.39 27.17 -19.46
N ARG A 66 -1.88 27.18 -20.70
CA ARG A 66 -3.23 27.71 -20.97
C ARG A 66 -4.27 26.62 -20.76
N GLY A 67 -5.40 26.98 -20.18
CA GLY A 67 -6.54 26.06 -20.14
C GLY A 67 -6.37 24.78 -19.37
N LEU A 68 -5.54 24.80 -18.34
CA LEU A 68 -5.23 23.64 -17.52
C LEU A 68 -6.49 23.07 -16.88
N THR A 69 -6.76 21.80 -17.15
CA THR A 69 -7.85 21.04 -16.52
C THR A 69 -7.36 19.65 -16.14
N ILE A 70 -7.56 19.25 -14.89
CA ILE A 70 -7.20 17.91 -14.41
C ILE A 70 -8.50 17.13 -14.22
N ARG A 71 -8.63 15.97 -14.87
CA ARG A 71 -9.80 15.10 -14.77
C ARG A 71 -9.44 13.76 -14.14
N LEU A 72 -10.20 13.35 -13.14
CA LEU A 72 -10.09 12.04 -12.50
C LEU A 72 -11.31 11.23 -12.94
N GLN A 73 -11.08 10.15 -13.68
CA GLN A 73 -12.12 9.25 -14.16
C GLN A 73 -12.19 8.02 -13.26
N MET A 74 -13.38 7.72 -12.78
CA MET A 74 -13.65 6.63 -11.87
C MET A 74 -14.76 5.75 -12.41
N SER A 75 -14.70 4.46 -12.11
CA SER A 75 -15.76 3.51 -12.37
C SER A 75 -16.22 2.81 -11.10
N ASN A 76 -17.41 2.24 -11.15
CA ASN A 76 -18.02 1.47 -10.08
C ASN A 76 -18.43 0.10 -10.61
N THR A 77 -17.80 -0.95 -10.10
CA THR A 77 -17.95 -2.32 -10.60
C THR A 77 -18.39 -3.24 -9.47
N PHE A 78 -19.41 -4.06 -9.71
CA PHE A 78 -19.81 -5.11 -8.79
C PHE A 78 -18.89 -6.33 -8.95
N TYR A 79 -18.22 -6.72 -7.88
CA TYR A 79 -17.37 -7.91 -7.87
C TYR A 79 -18.11 -9.04 -7.14
N GLU A 80 -18.57 -10.03 -7.91
CA GLU A 80 -19.29 -11.21 -7.40
C GLU A 80 -18.52 -11.94 -6.28
N SER A 81 -17.20 -12.09 -6.43
CA SER A 81 -16.34 -12.73 -5.44
C SER A 81 -16.30 -12.01 -4.08
N ALA A 82 -16.55 -10.70 -4.08
CA ALA A 82 -16.60 -9.87 -2.88
C ALA A 82 -18.03 -9.56 -2.43
N GLY A 83 -19.04 -9.88 -3.24
CA GLY A 83 -20.45 -9.57 -2.98
C GLY A 83 -20.76 -8.07 -2.84
N GLN A 84 -19.90 -7.19 -3.37
CA GLN A 84 -20.05 -5.74 -3.21
C GLN A 84 -19.50 -4.93 -4.39
N ASN A 85 -19.95 -3.68 -4.47
CA ASN A 85 -19.49 -2.69 -5.43
C ASN A 85 -18.16 -2.06 -4.98
N TRP A 86 -17.19 -2.00 -5.88
CA TRP A 86 -15.91 -1.32 -5.69
C TRP A 86 -15.80 -0.17 -6.66
N PHE A 87 -15.29 0.95 -6.17
CA PHE A 87 -14.90 2.05 -7.04
C PHE A 87 -13.40 2.00 -7.32
N THR A 88 -13.04 2.33 -8.55
CA THR A 88 -11.65 2.42 -9.00
C THR A 88 -11.44 3.81 -9.60
N LEU A 89 -10.28 4.41 -9.39
CA LEU A 89 -9.81 5.52 -10.20
C LEU A 89 -9.14 4.91 -11.43
N ASP A 90 -9.81 4.98 -12.57
CA ASP A 90 -9.33 4.32 -13.79
C ASP A 90 -8.14 5.10 -14.38
N SER A 91 -8.29 6.42 -14.46
CA SER A 91 -7.28 7.29 -15.06
C SER A 91 -7.35 8.74 -14.60
N VAL A 92 -6.21 9.42 -14.71
CA VAL A 92 -6.04 10.86 -14.48
C VAL A 92 -5.58 11.51 -15.78
N HIS A 93 -6.32 12.51 -16.23
CA HIS A 93 -6.06 13.25 -17.46
C HIS A 93 -5.68 14.69 -17.14
N ILE A 94 -4.62 15.18 -17.76
CA ILE A 94 -4.20 16.58 -17.71
C ILE A 94 -4.43 17.17 -19.10
N HIS A 95 -5.46 17.99 -19.24
CA HIS A 95 -5.69 18.79 -20.44
C HIS A 95 -4.99 20.14 -20.31
N TYR A 96 -4.30 20.56 -21.37
CA TYR A 96 -3.57 21.82 -21.41
C TYR A 96 -3.47 22.35 -22.84
N ASN A 97 -3.21 23.64 -22.98
CA ASN A 97 -3.14 24.36 -24.24
C ASN A 97 -4.35 24.08 -25.16
N TRP A 98 -5.53 23.92 -24.55
CA TRP A 98 -6.84 23.60 -25.16
C TRP A 98 -6.96 22.27 -25.90
N THR A 99 -5.92 21.81 -26.58
CA THR A 99 -5.97 20.62 -27.45
C THR A 99 -5.15 19.44 -26.94
N HIS A 100 -4.19 19.66 -26.05
CA HIS A 100 -3.28 18.61 -25.61
C HIS A 100 -3.82 17.90 -24.37
N GLU A 101 -3.51 16.60 -24.28
CA GLU A 101 -3.91 15.74 -23.18
C GLU A 101 -2.75 14.82 -22.80
N ALA A 102 -2.54 14.67 -21.49
CA ALA A 102 -1.64 13.69 -20.89
C ALA A 102 -2.44 12.77 -19.98
N THR A 103 -2.37 11.46 -20.22
CA THR A 103 -3.14 10.46 -19.49
C THR A 103 -2.24 9.57 -18.63
N PHE A 104 -2.69 9.33 -17.40
CA PHE A 104 -2.09 8.42 -16.43
C PHE A 104 -3.11 7.35 -16.05
N ASN A 105 -2.71 6.09 -16.09
CA ASN A 105 -3.46 4.97 -15.53
C ASN A 105 -3.28 4.94 -14.01
N ALA A 106 -4.36 4.68 -13.28
CA ALA A 106 -4.37 4.74 -11.81
C ALA A 106 -4.90 3.43 -11.18
N THR A 107 -4.51 2.30 -11.73
CA THR A 107 -5.06 0.96 -11.44
C THR A 107 -4.98 0.52 -9.97
N GLU A 108 -4.08 1.11 -9.18
CA GLU A 108 -3.88 0.77 -7.77
C GLU A 108 -4.64 1.69 -6.79
N VAL A 109 -5.48 2.58 -7.31
CA VAL A 109 -6.33 3.47 -6.53
C VAL A 109 -7.77 2.95 -6.56
N TYR A 110 -8.14 2.15 -5.56
CA TYR A 110 -9.45 1.51 -5.48
C TYR A 110 -9.90 1.28 -4.04
N ALA A 111 -11.20 1.27 -3.80
CA ALA A 111 -11.79 0.92 -2.52
C ALA A 111 -13.24 0.43 -2.69
N PRO A 112 -13.83 -0.26 -1.71
CA PRO A 112 -15.26 -0.52 -1.72
C PRO A 112 -16.03 0.79 -1.86
N SER A 113 -17.09 0.81 -2.67
CA SER A 113 -17.89 2.02 -2.94
C SER A 113 -18.49 2.67 -1.69
N THR A 114 -18.64 1.90 -0.61
CA THR A 114 -19.09 2.35 0.73
C THR A 114 -18.00 3.04 1.56
N TYR A 115 -16.73 2.98 1.14
CA TYR A 115 -15.57 3.54 1.82
C TYR A 115 -14.98 4.69 0.99
N SER A 116 -14.12 5.49 1.61
CA SER A 116 -13.23 6.42 0.90
C SER A 116 -11.87 5.77 0.68
N TYR A 117 -11.16 6.14 -0.37
CA TYR A 117 -9.75 5.78 -0.54
C TYR A 117 -8.87 6.88 0.04
N HIS A 118 -7.86 6.51 0.82
CA HIS A 118 -6.87 7.44 1.37
C HIS A 118 -5.45 6.98 1.05
N CYS A 119 -4.57 7.92 0.70
CA CYS A 119 -3.17 7.64 0.54
C CYS A 119 -2.29 8.86 0.80
N GLN A 120 -1.13 8.66 1.40
CA GLN A 120 -0.20 9.74 1.68
C GLN A 120 0.32 10.39 0.39
N HIS A 121 0.58 9.60 -0.66
CA HIS A 121 1.02 10.10 -1.97
C HIS A 121 0.33 9.34 -3.08
N VAL A 122 -0.30 10.06 -4.01
CA VAL A 122 -0.73 9.54 -5.32
C VAL A 122 0.04 10.31 -6.37
N SER A 123 1.02 9.67 -7.01
CA SER A 123 2.03 10.37 -7.81
C SER A 123 2.51 9.54 -8.98
N SER A 124 2.98 10.23 -10.03
CA SER A 124 3.73 9.60 -11.13
C SER A 124 5.24 9.57 -10.91
N LEU A 125 5.74 10.00 -9.75
CA LEU A 125 7.16 9.98 -9.41
C LEU A 125 7.55 8.66 -8.74
N GLN A 126 8.65 8.07 -9.18
CA GLN A 126 9.18 6.79 -8.67
C GLN A 126 9.47 6.79 -7.17
N LYS A 127 9.79 7.94 -6.58
CA LYS A 127 9.99 8.08 -5.13
C LYS A 127 8.73 7.84 -4.29
N TYR A 128 7.55 7.79 -4.91
CA TYR A 128 6.24 7.70 -4.24
C TYR A 128 5.41 6.53 -4.82
N ASP A 129 6.05 5.39 -5.05
CA ASP A 129 5.45 4.12 -5.50
C ASP A 129 4.74 4.14 -6.87
N THR A 130 4.73 5.28 -7.59
CA THR A 130 4.23 5.40 -8.98
C THR A 130 2.79 4.91 -9.20
N LEU A 131 1.88 5.24 -8.29
CA LEU A 131 0.45 4.91 -8.44
C LEU A 131 -0.20 5.49 -9.72
N LEU A 132 0.42 6.52 -10.33
CA LEU A 132 0.00 7.11 -11.60
C LEU A 132 1.01 6.78 -12.69
N VAL A 133 0.69 5.84 -13.57
CA VAL A 133 1.59 5.37 -14.62
C VAL A 133 1.19 6.00 -15.97
N PRO A 134 2.10 6.61 -16.73
CA PRO A 134 1.80 7.09 -18.08
C PRO A 134 1.18 6.01 -18.95
N SER A 135 0.08 6.32 -19.66
CA SER A 135 -0.64 5.35 -20.51
C SER A 135 0.21 4.77 -21.65
N SER A 136 1.14 5.56 -22.19
CA SER A 136 2.08 5.16 -23.23
C SER A 136 3.42 5.86 -23.04
N HIS A 137 4.51 5.17 -23.39
CA HIS A 137 5.86 5.73 -23.38
C HIS A 137 6.08 6.80 -24.45
N SER A 138 5.24 6.85 -25.49
CA SER A 138 5.29 7.86 -26.56
C SER A 138 4.33 9.03 -26.35
N ASP A 139 3.45 8.95 -25.35
CA ASP A 139 2.44 9.97 -25.13
C ASP A 139 3.02 11.18 -24.39
N SER A 140 2.29 12.29 -24.51
CA SER A 140 2.67 13.55 -23.86
C SER A 140 2.81 13.39 -22.33
N SER A 141 2.17 12.38 -21.73
CA SER A 141 2.21 12.04 -20.30
C SER A 141 3.60 11.69 -19.75
N ALA A 142 4.52 11.16 -20.56
CA ALA A 142 5.89 10.93 -20.12
C ALA A 142 6.64 12.23 -19.76
N ASN A 143 6.19 13.37 -20.30
CA ASN A 143 6.72 14.69 -19.98
C ASN A 143 6.06 15.31 -18.74
N TRP A 144 5.05 14.67 -18.16
CA TRP A 144 4.29 15.21 -17.05
C TRP A 144 4.59 14.46 -15.76
N HIS A 145 4.73 15.23 -14.69
CA HIS A 145 4.60 14.69 -13.35
C HIS A 145 3.45 15.36 -12.63
N ILE A 146 2.68 14.54 -11.92
CA ILE A 146 1.59 14.99 -11.06
C ILE A 146 1.74 14.30 -9.72
N THR A 147 1.51 15.05 -8.65
CA THR A 147 1.61 14.54 -7.28
C THR A 147 0.51 15.14 -6.44
N PHE A 148 -0.31 14.27 -5.88
CA PHE A 148 -1.21 14.57 -4.78
C PHE A 148 -0.57 14.12 -3.47
N THR A 149 -0.65 14.95 -2.44
CA THR A 149 -0.22 14.61 -1.07
C THR A 149 -1.42 14.63 -0.15
N ASP A 150 -1.50 13.64 0.75
CA ASP A 150 -2.63 13.43 1.67
C ASP A 150 -3.95 13.34 0.88
N PHE A 151 -3.98 12.42 -0.08
CA PHE A 151 -5.05 12.25 -1.05
C PHE A 151 -6.19 11.44 -0.43
N GLN A 152 -7.41 11.96 -0.47
CA GLN A 152 -8.60 11.22 -0.10
C GLN A 152 -9.74 11.47 -1.11
N ILE A 153 -10.32 10.39 -1.62
CA ILE A 153 -11.42 10.46 -2.59
C ILE A 153 -12.50 9.44 -2.28
N GLN A 154 -13.75 9.79 -2.54
CA GLN A 154 -14.89 8.88 -2.49
C GLN A 154 -15.88 9.26 -3.58
N ALA A 155 -16.40 8.26 -4.28
CA ALA A 155 -17.39 8.45 -5.34
C ALA A 155 -18.60 7.51 -5.15
N PHE A 156 -19.68 7.81 -5.86
CA PHE A 156 -20.92 7.02 -5.97
C PHE A 156 -21.77 6.99 -4.69
N ASN A 157 -21.31 6.32 -3.62
CA ASN A 157 -22.12 6.06 -2.42
C ASN A 157 -21.78 7.04 -1.28
N VAL A 158 -21.81 8.33 -1.58
CA VAL A 158 -21.56 9.39 -0.59
C VAL A 158 -22.82 9.61 0.26
N GLN A 159 -22.65 9.56 1.59
CA GLN A 159 -23.74 9.80 2.54
C GLN A 159 -23.47 11.05 3.37
N SER A 160 -24.52 11.83 3.64
CA SER A 160 -24.47 13.01 4.53
C SER A 160 -23.37 14.04 4.20
N ASN A 161 -22.94 14.11 2.95
CA ASN A 161 -21.86 15.00 2.48
C ASN A 161 -20.53 14.84 3.27
N LYS A 162 -20.27 13.66 3.83
CA LYS A 162 -19.05 13.36 4.59
C LYS A 162 -18.36 12.12 4.03
N PHE A 163 -17.03 12.08 4.17
CA PHE A 163 -16.28 10.88 3.85
C PHE A 163 -16.72 9.73 4.78
N ALA A 164 -16.91 8.56 4.19
CA ALA A 164 -16.97 7.31 4.92
C ALA A 164 -15.57 6.90 5.42
N SER A 165 -15.50 5.83 6.18
CA SER A 165 -14.23 5.25 6.64
C SER A 165 -13.23 5.11 5.50
N ALA A 166 -11.97 5.43 5.78
CA ALA A 166 -10.90 5.37 4.80
C ALA A 166 -10.37 3.95 4.65
N SER A 167 -10.13 3.55 3.40
CA SER A 167 -9.31 2.43 3.00
C SER A 167 -7.96 2.99 2.58
N ASP A 168 -6.94 2.72 3.40
CA ASP A 168 -5.58 3.23 3.15
C ASP A 168 -4.87 2.42 2.07
N CYS A 169 -4.04 3.08 1.27
CA CYS A 169 -3.22 2.45 0.22
C CYS A 169 -2.11 1.55 0.78
N ALA A 170 -1.68 1.78 2.01
CA ALA A 170 -0.68 0.95 2.67
C ALA A 170 -1.35 -0.21 3.39
N THR A 171 -0.98 -1.43 3.00
CA THR A 171 -1.33 -2.62 3.80
C THR A 171 -0.37 -2.70 5.00
N PHE A 172 -0.89 -3.08 6.18
CA PHE A 172 -0.08 -3.20 7.39
C PHE A 172 1.12 -4.16 7.24
N PHE A 173 1.03 -5.12 6.32
CA PHE A 173 2.11 -6.06 6.00
C PHE A 173 2.31 -6.10 4.49
N THR A 174 3.38 -5.50 4.00
CA THR A 174 3.78 -5.70 2.61
C THR A 174 4.15 -7.17 2.37
N PRO A 175 4.05 -7.68 1.14
CA PRO A 175 4.48 -9.05 0.83
C PRO A 175 5.91 -9.34 1.29
N ALA A 176 6.82 -8.37 1.17
CA ALA A 176 8.20 -8.50 1.62
C ALA A 176 8.33 -8.64 3.15
N ILE A 177 7.61 -7.80 3.92
CA ILE A 177 7.60 -7.89 5.38
C ILE A 177 7.00 -9.23 5.82
N LEU A 178 5.91 -9.66 5.19
CA LEU A 178 5.27 -10.93 5.50
C LEU A 178 6.20 -12.12 5.27
N MET A 179 6.88 -12.17 4.11
CA MET A 179 7.87 -13.21 3.83
C MET A 179 9.04 -13.17 4.82
N GLY A 180 9.49 -11.98 5.22
CA GLY A 180 10.53 -11.80 6.24
C GLY A 180 10.11 -12.32 7.61
N LEU A 181 8.87 -12.02 8.04
CA LEU A 181 8.33 -12.50 9.32
C LEU A 181 8.15 -14.01 9.33
N ILE A 182 7.61 -14.59 8.25
CA ILE A 182 7.43 -16.05 8.13
C ILE A 182 8.78 -16.76 8.16
N THR A 183 9.76 -16.29 7.38
CA THR A 183 11.09 -16.89 7.35
C THR A 183 11.81 -16.77 8.69
N SER A 184 11.74 -15.60 9.34
CA SER A 184 12.27 -15.40 10.69
C SER A 184 11.62 -16.33 11.71
N LEU A 185 10.31 -16.52 11.65
CA LEU A 185 9.59 -17.44 12.54
C LEU A 185 10.04 -18.88 12.34
N ILE A 186 10.19 -19.33 11.09
CA ILE A 186 10.68 -20.68 10.77
C ILE A 186 12.08 -20.91 11.34
N LEU A 187 13.01 -19.96 11.13
CA LEU A 187 14.38 -20.08 11.65
C LEU A 187 14.42 -20.10 13.18
N LEU A 188 13.57 -19.30 13.84
CA LEU A 188 13.45 -19.33 15.29
C LEU A 188 12.93 -20.67 15.81
N LEU A 189 11.96 -21.28 15.14
CA LEU A 189 11.46 -22.62 15.50
C LEU A 189 12.53 -23.69 15.33
N VAL A 190 13.30 -23.65 14.24
CA VAL A 190 14.41 -24.58 14.00
C VAL A 190 15.49 -24.41 15.07
N LEU A 191 15.86 -23.17 15.41
CA LEU A 191 16.83 -22.89 16.46
C LEU A 191 16.33 -23.37 17.83
N ALA A 192 15.07 -23.09 18.18
CA ALA A 192 14.48 -23.54 19.42
C ALA A 192 14.47 -25.07 19.52
N TYR A 193 14.16 -25.78 18.43
CA TYR A 193 14.22 -27.23 18.36
C TYR A 193 15.65 -27.76 18.54
N ALA A 194 16.64 -27.17 17.86
CA ALA A 194 18.04 -27.56 18.00
C ALA A 194 18.54 -27.35 19.44
N LEU A 195 18.22 -26.20 20.05
CA LEU A 195 18.54 -25.91 21.45
C LEU A 195 17.85 -26.89 22.40
N HIS A 196 16.57 -27.19 22.17
CA HIS A 196 15.84 -28.19 22.95
C HIS A 196 16.53 -29.56 22.89
N MET A 197 16.99 -29.98 21.71
CA MET A 197 17.73 -31.24 21.55
C MET A 197 19.09 -31.22 22.27
N VAL A 198 19.85 -30.11 22.21
CA VAL A 198 21.13 -29.97 22.94
C VAL A 198 20.91 -30.04 24.46
N VAL A 199 19.88 -29.36 24.98
CA VAL A 199 19.54 -29.41 26.40
C VAL A 199 19.14 -30.83 26.82
N HIS A 200 18.34 -31.52 25.99
CA HIS A 200 17.94 -32.90 26.26
C HIS A 200 19.12 -33.87 26.28
N LEU A 201 20.05 -33.76 25.32
CA LEU A 201 21.29 -34.56 25.32
C LEU A 201 22.14 -34.30 26.57
N LYS A 202 22.34 -33.02 26.94
CA LYS A 202 23.07 -32.65 28.16
C LYS A 202 22.42 -33.21 29.43
N HIS A 203 21.10 -33.31 29.45
CA HIS A 203 20.37 -33.93 30.57
C HIS A 203 20.64 -35.44 30.65
N ILE A 204 20.69 -36.14 29.51
CA ILE A 204 21.01 -37.58 29.44
C ILE A 204 22.45 -37.84 29.90
N ASP A 205 23.44 -37.10 29.38
CA ASP A 205 24.86 -37.28 29.75
C ASP A 205 25.07 -37.12 31.26
N ARG A 206 24.50 -36.06 31.85
CA ARG A 206 24.60 -35.83 33.30
C ARG A 206 23.96 -36.96 34.11
N TYR A 207 22.88 -37.56 33.62
CA TYR A 207 22.22 -38.69 34.27
C TYR A 207 23.07 -39.98 34.18
N GLU A 208 23.74 -40.22 33.07
CA GLU A 208 24.65 -41.36 32.89
C GLU A 208 25.96 -41.21 33.69
N GLU A 209 26.50 -39.99 33.84
CA GLU A 209 27.62 -39.73 34.78
C GLU A 209 27.25 -40.11 36.23
N HIS A 210 26.03 -39.80 36.68
CA HIS A 210 25.60 -40.19 38.03
C HIS A 210 25.46 -41.70 38.21
N LYS A 211 25.12 -42.45 37.15
CA LYS A 211 25.03 -43.91 37.20
C LYS A 211 26.40 -44.59 37.23
N THR A 212 27.37 -44.10 36.45
CA THR A 212 28.70 -44.71 36.36
C THR A 212 29.52 -44.56 37.65
N THR A 213 29.33 -43.48 38.42
CA THR A 213 29.93 -43.35 39.76
C THR A 213 29.40 -44.35 40.81
N VAL A 214 28.26 -45.02 40.56
CA VAL A 214 27.64 -45.95 41.53
C VAL A 214 28.08 -47.41 41.31
N TYR A 215 28.78 -47.73 40.21
CA TYR A 215 29.24 -49.10 39.91
C TYR A 215 30.76 -49.18 39.72
N PHE A 216 31.51 -49.29 40.83
CA PHE A 216 32.83 -49.92 40.84
C PHE A 216 32.87 -50.99 41.93
N PRO A 217 32.71 -52.30 41.61
CA PRO A 217 33.07 -53.36 42.53
C PRO A 217 34.59 -53.53 42.51
N ARG A 218 35.20 -53.46 43.69
CA ARG A 218 36.61 -53.71 43.97
C ARG A 218 36.95 -55.17 43.63
N SER A 219 37.93 -55.40 42.75
CA SER A 219 38.48 -56.74 42.48
C SER A 219 39.39 -57.20 43.63
N PRO A 220 39.28 -58.45 44.14
CA PRO A 220 40.33 -59.06 44.96
C PRO A 220 41.34 -59.82 44.08
N GLU A 221 42.62 -59.55 44.33
CA GLU A 221 43.80 -60.27 43.83
C GLU A 221 43.98 -61.66 44.51
N PRO A 222 44.83 -62.56 43.96
CA PRO A 222 44.75 -64.01 44.16
C PRO A 222 45.63 -64.51 45.32
N GLU A 223 45.19 -65.57 46.01
CA GLU A 223 46.01 -66.28 46.99
C GLU A 223 46.25 -67.74 46.55
N CYS A 224 47.45 -67.99 46.04
CA CYS A 224 48.02 -69.33 45.92
C CYS A 224 48.36 -69.86 47.31
N THR A 225 48.01 -71.11 47.64
CA THR A 225 48.94 -71.95 48.40
C THR A 225 48.73 -73.45 48.15
N ASP A 226 49.86 -74.01 47.76
CA ASP A 226 50.25 -75.38 47.47
C ASP A 226 50.21 -76.30 48.71
N LYS A 227 49.91 -77.60 48.53
CA LYS A 227 50.73 -78.75 49.00
C LYS A 227 50.07 -80.13 48.79
N ASN A 228 50.60 -80.82 47.78
CA ASN A 228 51.24 -82.16 47.76
C ASN A 228 50.66 -83.43 48.42
N SER A 229 50.90 -84.51 47.67
CA SER A 229 51.21 -85.93 48.02
C SER A 229 50.04 -86.82 48.50
N LEU A 230 49.81 -88.02 47.95
CA LEU A 230 50.72 -89.08 47.49
C LEU A 230 50.29 -89.70 46.14
#